data_AF-A0A943G9I4-F1
#
_entry.id   AF-A0A943G9I4-F1
#
_cell.length_a   1.000
_cell.length_b   1.000
_cell.length_c   1.000
_cell.angle_alpha   90.00
_cell.angle_beta   90.00
_cell.angle_gamma   90.00
#
_symmetry.space_group_name_H-M   'P 1'
#
loop_
_entity.id
_entity.type
_entity.pdbx_description
1 polymer ?
#
loop_
_entity_poly.entity_id
_entity_poly.type
_entity_poly.pdbx_seq_one_letter_code
_entity_poly.pdbx_strand_id
1 'polypeptide(L)' 'MISDENVILTLFIIVGCLFLIVLVALFIRWLNEFQGELRYLNNEIKRTDGEEREYWLEKKRRLLLSIIPFIRYK' A
#
# COMPACT_ATOMS: atom_id res chain seq x y z
N MET A 1 28.68 34.66 -3.08
CA MET A 1 29.20 33.76 -2.03
C MET A 1 28.05 32.89 -1.60
N ILE A 2 28.04 31.60 -1.97
CA ILE A 2 27.00 30.68 -1.48
C ILE A 2 27.39 30.37 -0.04
N SER A 3 26.54 30.72 0.93
CA SER A 3 26.74 30.34 2.33
C SER A 3 26.74 28.82 2.45
N ASP A 4 27.63 28.24 3.26
CA ASP A 4 27.68 26.80 3.51
C ASP A 4 26.32 26.24 3.95
N GLU A 5 25.52 27.06 4.62
CA GLU A 5 24.14 26.76 5.01
C GLU A 5 23.21 26.49 3.81
N ASN A 6 23.38 27.24 2.72
CA ASN A 6 22.59 27.05 1.49
C ASN A 6 22.98 25.75 0.79
N VAL A 7 24.25 25.34 0.87
CA VAL A 7 24.73 24.07 0.32
C VAL A 7 24.14 22.90 1.11
N ILE A 8 24.18 22.99 2.45
CA ILE A 8 23.61 21.96 3.34
C ILE A 8 22.10 21.83 3.13
N LEU A 9 21.36 22.94 3.07
CA LEU A 9 19.93 22.94 2.79
C LEU A 9 19.61 22.28 1.44
N THR A 10 20.38 22.63 0.40
CA THR A 10 20.21 22.06 -0.94
C THR A 10 20.43 20.54 -0.93
N LEU A 11 21.44 20.04 -0.21
CA LEU A 11 21.68 18.61 -0.05
C LEU A 11 20.52 17.89 0.66
N PHE A 12 19.99 18.48 1.74
CA PHE A 12 18.81 17.91 2.43
C PHE A 12 17.59 17.83 1.52
N ILE A 13 17.34 18.85 0.70
CA ILE A 13 16.22 18.85 -0.25
C ILE A 13 16.40 17.72 -1.27
N ILE A 14 17.60 17.56 -1.84
CA ILE A 14 17.89 16.51 -2.82
C ILE A 14 17.67 15.13 -2.21
N VAL A 15 18.23 14.88 -1.03
CA VAL A 15 18.08 13.60 -0.33
C VAL A 15 16.62 13.35 0.04
N GLY A 16 15.91 14.36 0.53
CA GLY A 16 14.48 14.28 0.84
C GLY A 16 13.63 13.95 -0.39
N CYS A 17 13.90 14.58 -1.53
CA CYS A 17 13.23 14.28 -2.79
C CYS A 17 13.50 12.85 -3.25
N LEU A 18 14.74 12.38 -3.20
CA LEU A 18 15.08 11.00 -3.57
C LEU A 18 14.37 9.98 -2.66
N PHE A 19 14.35 10.24 -1.35
CA PHE A 19 13.64 9.41 -0.38
C PHE A 19 12.13 9.36 -0.68
N LEU A 20 11.50 10.50 -0.98
CA LEU A 20 10.08 10.57 -1.35
C LEU A 20 9.77 9.79 -2.63
N ILE A 21 10.63 9.86 -3.64
CA ILE A 21 10.46 9.09 -4.89
C ILE A 21 10.43 7.59 -4.58
N VAL A 22 11.34 7.10 -3.74
CA VAL A 22 11.37 5.69 -3.33
C VAL A 22 10.09 5.32 -2.57
N LEU A 23 9.65 6.13 -1.62
CA LEU A 23 8.40 5.88 -0.88
C LEU A 23 7.18 5.81 -1.80
N VAL A 24 7.08 6.73 -2.76
CA VAL A 24 5.98 6.74 -3.73
C VAL A 24 6.03 5.49 -4.60
N ALA A 25 7.20 5.07 -5.07
CA ALA A 25 7.33 3.85 -5.87
C ALA A 25 6.91 2.59 -5.09
N LEU A 26 7.32 2.48 -3.81
CA LEU A 26 6.90 1.39 -2.93
C LEU A 26 5.40 1.42 -2.69
N PHE A 27 4.82 2.60 -2.50
CA PHE A 27 3.38 2.77 -2.31
C PHE A 27 2.58 2.38 -3.56
N ILE A 28 3.02 2.80 -4.75
CA ILE A 28 2.39 2.42 -6.03
C ILE A 28 2.46 0.91 -6.23
N ARG A 29 3.61 0.29 -5.93
CA ARG A 29 3.75 -1.17 -6.00
C ARG A 29 2.76 -1.87 -5.07
N TRP A 30 2.70 -1.44 -3.81
CA TRP A 30 1.76 -1.98 -2.83
C TRP A 30 0.30 -1.82 -3.28
N LEU A 31 -0.07 -0.65 -3.83
CA LEU A 31 -1.41 -0.40 -4.38
C LEU A 31 -1.75 -1.36 -5.53
N ASN A 32 -0.82 -1.62 -6.44
CA ASN A 32 -1.04 -2.54 -7.56
C ASN A 32 -1.26 -3.98 -7.07
N GLU A 33 -0.45 -4.44 -6.13
CA GLU A 33 -0.60 -5.77 -5.51
C GLU A 33 -1.96 -5.87 -4.79
N PHE A 34 -2.32 -4.85 -4.01
CA PHE A 34 -3.61 -4.76 -3.31
C PHE A 34 -4.82 -4.79 -4.26
N GLN A 35 -4.79 -3.99 -5.33
CA GLN A 35 -5.86 -3.97 -6.33
C GLN A 35 -6.00 -5.31 -7.06
N GLY A 36 -4.88 -5.97 -7.35
CA GLY A 36 -4.85 -7.30 -7.96
C GLY A 36 -5.54 -8.33 -7.08
N GLU A 37 -5.20 -8.37 -5.80
CA GLU A 37 -5.81 -9.30 -4.84
C GLU A 37 -7.29 -8.99 -4.61
N LEU A 38 -7.68 -7.71 -4.52
CA LEU A 38 -9.08 -7.33 -4.37
C LEU A 38 -9.91 -7.75 -5.58
N ARG A 39 -9.38 -7.61 -6.80
CA ARG A 39 -10.04 -8.06 -8.03
C ARG A 39 -10.18 -9.57 -8.06
N TYR A 40 -9.13 -10.30 -7.68
CA TYR A 40 -9.16 -11.75 -7.57
C TYR A 40 -10.26 -12.22 -6.60
N LEU A 41 -10.28 -11.67 -5.38
CA LEU A 41 -11.29 -12.01 -4.37
C LEU A 41 -12.71 -11.69 -4.84
N ASN A 42 -12.93 -10.54 -5.49
CA ASN A 42 -14.25 -10.21 -6.04
C ASN A 42 -14.70 -11.21 -7.12
N ASN A 43 -13.77 -11.70 -7.95
CA ASN A 43 -14.08 -12.70 -8.95
C ASN A 43 -14.44 -14.05 -8.31
N GLU A 44 -13.69 -14.49 -7.29
CA GLU A 44 -14.02 -15.72 -6.57
C GLU A 44 -15.38 -15.63 -5.86
N ILE A 45 -15.64 -14.53 -5.15
CA ILE A 45 -16.95 -14.28 -4.50
C ILE A 45 -18.12 -14.32 -5.49
N LYS A 46 -17.89 -13.90 -6.74
CA LYS A 46 -18.91 -13.93 -7.80
C LYS A 46 -19.10 -15.34 -8.38
N ARG A 47 -18.07 -16.18 -8.34
CA ARG A 47 -18.05 -17.53 -8.93
C ARG A 47 -18.55 -18.60 -7.95
N THR A 48 -18.32 -18.42 -6.66
CA THR A 48 -18.62 -19.41 -5.62
C THR A 48 -19.88 -19.04 -4.84
N ASP A 49 -20.63 -20.05 -4.40
CA ASP A 49 -21.83 -19.91 -3.55
C ASP A 49 -21.67 -20.69 -2.22
N GLY A 50 -22.55 -20.41 -1.24
CA GLY A 50 -22.57 -21.14 0.04
C GLY A 50 -21.37 -20.83 0.95
N GLU A 51 -20.89 -21.84 1.67
CA GLU A 51 -19.81 -21.72 2.67
C GLU A 51 -18.48 -21.23 2.07
N GLU A 52 -18.19 -21.60 0.82
CA GLU A 52 -17.00 -21.15 0.11
C GLU A 52 -17.02 -19.64 -0.12
N ARG A 53 -18.21 -19.08 -0.40
CA ARG A 53 -18.39 -17.62 -0.55
C ARG A 53 -18.14 -16.88 0.75
N GLU A 54 -18.53 -17.44 1.90
CA GLU A 54 -18.27 -16.84 3.20
C GLU A 54 -16.77 -16.77 3.51
N TYR A 55 -16.02 -17.83 3.18
CA TYR A 55 -14.56 -17.84 3.29
C TYR A 55 -13.92 -16.72 2.47
N TRP A 56 -14.34 -16.54 1.21
CA TRP A 56 -13.80 -15.47 0.36
C TRP A 56 -14.18 -14.07 0.82
N LEU A 57 -15.39 -13.89 1.36
CA LEU A 57 -15.84 -12.63 1.98
C LEU A 57 -14.98 -12.27 3.20
N GLU A 58 -14.66 -13.26 4.04
CA GLU A 58 -13.81 -13.05 5.22
C GLU A 58 -12.37 -12.71 4.80
N LYS A 59 -11.85 -13.36 3.76
CA LYS A 59 -10.53 -13.03 3.18
C LYS A 59 -10.50 -11.62 2.60
N LYS A 60 -11.56 -11.18 1.92
CA LYS A 60 -11.71 -9.80 1.44
C LYS A 60 -11.74 -8.79 2.59
N ARG A 61 -12.42 -9.11 3.69
CA ARG A 61 -12.42 -8.27 4.89
C ARG A 61 -11.01 -8.13 5.47
N ARG A 62 -10.24 -9.22 5.58
CA ARG A 62 -8.84 -9.18 6.03
C ARG A 62 -7.96 -8.32 5.12
N LEU A 63 -8.13 -8.45 3.79
CA LEU A 63 -7.42 -7.61 2.82
C LEU A 63 -7.76 -6.13 3.03
N LEU A 64 -9.04 -5.75 3.11
CA LEU A 64 -9.41 -4.35 3.34
C LEU A 64 -8.81 -3.77 4.64
N LEU A 65 -8.72 -4.59 5.69
CA LEU A 65 -8.12 -4.19 6.95
C LEU A 65 -6.60 -4.03 6.86
N SER A 66 -5.92 -4.70 5.92
CA SER A 66 -4.48 -4.54 5.71
C SER A 66 -4.09 -3.15 5.20
N ILE A 67 -5.06 -2.32 4.78
CA ILE A 67 -4.84 -0.90 4.46
C ILE A 67 -4.46 -0.11 5.73
N ILE A 68 -4.99 -0.49 6.89
CA ILE A 68 -4.85 0.26 8.13
C ILE A 68 -3.75 -0.40 8.97
N PRO A 69 -2.57 0.22 9.15
CA PRO A 69 -1.38 -0.47 9.68
C PRO A 69 -1.42 -0.79 11.19
N PHE A 70 -2.59 -0.79 11.86
CA PHE A 70 -2.69 -0.97 13.32
C PHE A 70 -3.97 -1.68 13.81
N ILE A 71 -4.78 -2.27 12.93
CA ILE A 71 -5.94 -3.04 13.38
C ILE A 71 -5.46 -4.44 13.81
N ARG A 72 -5.14 -4.59 15.10
CA ARG A 72 -4.92 -5.88 15.75
C ARG A 72 -6.19 -6.71 15.68
N TYR A 73 -6.08 -7.94 15.18
CA TYR A 73 -7.16 -8.92 15.26
C TYR A 73 -7.12 -9.66 16.60
N LYS A 74 -8.30 -9.92 17.16
CA LYS A 74 -8.57 -10.87 18.24
C LYS A 74 -9.51 -11.93 17.68
#